data_AF-A0AAV4SLN6-F1
#
_entry.id   AF-A0AAV4SLN6-F1
#
_cell.length_a   1.000
_cell.length_b   1.000
_cell.length_c   1.000
_cell.angle_alpha   90.00
_cell.angle_beta   90.00
_cell.angle_gamma   90.00
#
_symmetry.space_group_name_H-M   'P 1'
#
loop_
_entity.id
_entity.type
_entity.pdbx_description
1 polymer ?
#
loop_
_entity_poly.entity_id
_entity_poly.type
_entity_poly.pdbx_seq_one_letter_code
_entity_poly.pdbx_strand_id
1 'polypeptide(L)'
;MTPDRNKETKQKTQVAKNTCNPIFDESLEFDVNMSEVANYSLEVTVISKSGSMMFPRGKILGKTVIDLSLQDLSKAATEWYDLDATD
;
A
#
# COMPACT_ATOMS: atom_id res chain seq x y z
N MET A 1 -1.35 -20.18 -0.04
CA MET A 1 -1.09 -19.46 -1.30
C MET A 1 0.22 -18.72 -1.16
N THR A 2 1.16 -18.95 -2.08
CA THR A 2 2.46 -18.28 -2.05
C THR A 2 2.28 -16.85 -2.58
N PRO A 3 2.84 -15.82 -1.91
CA PRO A 3 2.71 -14.45 -2.38
C PRO A 3 3.28 -14.34 -3.80
N ASP A 4 2.50 -13.76 -4.70
CA ASP A 4 2.86 -13.53 -6.09
C ASP A 4 4.23 -12.86 -6.19
N ARG A 5 5.16 -13.53 -6.87
CA ARG A 5 6.54 -13.06 -7.08
C ARG A 5 6.63 -11.98 -8.16
N ASN A 6 5.51 -11.52 -8.71
CA ASN A 6 5.53 -10.57 -9.80
C ASN A 6 5.78 -9.15 -9.27
N LYS A 7 6.80 -8.49 -9.81
CA LYS A 7 7.15 -7.09 -9.45
C LYS A 7 6.10 -6.08 -9.95
N GLU A 8 5.22 -6.51 -10.85
CA GLU A 8 4.14 -5.68 -11.42
C GLU A 8 3.00 -5.40 -10.45
N THR A 9 2.84 -6.18 -9.36
CA THR A 9 1.74 -5.97 -8.39
C THR A 9 2.04 -4.90 -7.35
N LYS A 10 3.26 -4.34 -7.34
CA LYS A 10 3.68 -3.33 -6.35
C LYS A 10 3.72 -1.95 -6.99
N GLN A 11 2.85 -1.08 -6.52
CA GLN A 11 2.85 0.34 -6.89
C GLN A 11 3.26 1.20 -5.71
N LYS A 12 3.77 2.40 -5.99
CA LYS A 12 4.22 3.36 -4.98
C LYS A 12 3.86 4.77 -5.43
N THR A 13 3.59 5.62 -4.46
CA THR A 13 3.42 7.05 -4.68
C THR A 13 4.77 7.75 -4.85
N GLN A 14 4.73 9.04 -5.18
CA GLN A 14 5.90 9.90 -5.08
C GLN A 14 6.33 10.11 -3.62
N VAL A 15 7.61 10.42 -3.43
CA VAL A 15 8.14 10.71 -2.09
C VAL A 15 7.74 12.13 -1.69
N ALA A 16 6.83 12.25 -0.74
CA ALA A 16 6.57 13.50 -0.04
C ALA A 16 7.80 13.89 0.82
N LYS A 17 8.39 15.05 0.54
CA LYS A 17 9.62 15.51 1.20
C LYS A 17 9.28 16.44 2.37
N ASN A 18 10.07 16.36 3.44
CA ASN A 18 10.05 17.30 4.56
C ASN A 18 8.68 17.46 5.25
N THR A 19 7.86 16.40 5.28
CA THR A 19 6.56 16.40 5.97
C THR A 19 6.32 15.08 6.69
N CYS A 20 5.71 15.16 7.88
CA CYS A 20 5.18 14.01 8.61
C CYS A 20 3.69 13.76 8.32
N ASN A 21 3.04 14.66 7.57
CA ASN A 21 1.64 14.58 7.18
C ASN A 21 1.55 14.71 5.65
N PRO A 22 1.98 13.68 4.90
CA PRO A 22 1.95 13.72 3.45
C PRO A 22 0.50 13.69 2.94
N ILE A 23 0.20 14.53 1.95
CA ILE A 23 -1.00 14.44 1.12
C ILE A 23 -0.51 14.02 -0.26
N PHE A 24 -0.83 12.79 -0.68
CA PHE A 24 -0.36 12.25 -1.95
C PHE A 24 -1.28 12.67 -3.10
N ASP A 25 -2.60 12.53 -2.93
CA ASP A 25 -3.61 12.81 -3.98
C ASP A 25 -3.26 12.13 -5.32
N GLU A 26 -2.80 10.88 -5.22
CA GLU A 26 -2.37 10.03 -6.34
C GLU A 26 -3.31 8.82 -6.45
N SER A 27 -3.69 8.46 -7.68
CA SER A 27 -4.44 7.23 -7.99
C SER A 27 -3.49 6.12 -8.42
N LEU A 28 -3.63 4.93 -7.83
CA LEU A 28 -2.89 3.72 -8.21
C LEU A 28 -3.88 2.71 -8.82
N GLU A 29 -3.57 2.18 -10.01
CA GLU A 29 -4.48 1.31 -10.77
C GLU A 29 -3.95 -0.11 -10.89
N PHE A 30 -4.70 -1.10 -10.41
CA PHE A 30 -4.31 -2.51 -10.47
C PHE A 30 -5.23 -3.25 -11.44
N ASP A 31 -4.64 -3.91 -12.44
CA ASP A 31 -5.39 -4.76 -13.36
C ASP A 31 -5.58 -6.15 -12.74
N VAL A 32 -6.81 -6.43 -12.32
CA VAL A 32 -7.20 -7.68 -11.67
C VAL A 32 -8.55 -8.11 -12.21
N ASN A 33 -8.70 -9.41 -12.49
CA ASN A 33 -9.99 -9.95 -12.88
C ASN A 33 -10.97 -9.90 -11.70
N MET A 34 -12.14 -9.30 -11.91
CA MET A 34 -13.20 -9.21 -10.89
C MET A 34 -13.64 -10.58 -10.34
N SER A 35 -13.47 -11.66 -11.12
CA SER A 35 -13.80 -13.02 -10.66
C SER A 35 -12.81 -13.56 -9.63
N GLU A 36 -11.59 -13.01 -9.59
CA GLU A 36 -10.49 -13.46 -8.75
C GLU A 36 -10.16 -12.46 -7.64
N VAL A 37 -10.73 -11.24 -7.67
CA VAL A 37 -10.41 -10.13 -6.77
C VAL A 37 -10.58 -10.50 -5.28
N ALA A 38 -11.56 -11.35 -4.96
CA ALA A 38 -11.79 -11.83 -3.61
C ALA A 38 -10.67 -12.73 -3.05
N ASN A 39 -9.74 -13.20 -3.89
CA ASN A 39 -8.56 -13.97 -3.46
C ASN A 39 -7.36 -13.08 -3.10
N TYR A 40 -7.49 -11.76 -3.28
CA TYR A 40 -6.41 -10.81 -3.06
C TYR A 40 -6.64 -9.95 -1.81
N SER A 41 -5.54 -9.44 -1.27
CA SER A 41 -5.56 -8.39 -0.25
C SER A 41 -4.61 -7.28 -0.68
N LEU A 42 -4.97 -6.04 -0.36
CA LEU A 42 -4.13 -4.88 -0.60
C LEU A 42 -3.29 -4.59 0.66
N GLU A 43 -1.99 -4.84 0.58
CA GLU A 43 -1.04 -4.42 1.62
C GLU A 43 -0.55 -3.00 1.34
N VAL A 44 -0.81 -2.08 2.27
CA VAL A 44 -0.32 -0.71 2.23
C VAL A 44 0.78 -0.56 3.27
N THR A 45 1.97 -0.14 2.84
CA THR A 45 3.12 0.06 3.73
C THR A 45 3.62 1.50 3.62
N VAL A 46 3.73 2.19 4.76
CA VAL A 46 4.28 3.54 4.81
C VAL A 46 5.77 3.48 5.12
N ILE A 47 6.59 4.11 4.27
CA ILE A 47 8.05 4.06 4.35
C ILE A 47 8.62 5.48 4.43
N SER A 48 9.41 5.74 5.48
CA SER A 48 10.23 6.95 5.58
C SER A 48 11.54 6.76 4.82
N LYS A 49 11.71 7.53 3.74
CA LYS A 49 13.00 7.68 3.07
C LYS A 49 13.83 8.76 3.75
N SER A 50 14.43 8.41 4.89
CA SER A 50 15.53 9.21 5.43
C SER A 50 16.70 9.15 4.45
N GLY A 51 17.15 10.31 3.95
CA GLY A 51 18.17 10.46 2.90
C GLY A 51 19.60 10.05 3.29
N SER A 52 19.76 9.14 4.26
CA SER A 52 21.06 8.64 4.68
C SER A 52 21.48 7.42 3.86
N MET A 53 22.75 7.41 3.45
CA MET A 53 23.43 6.28 2.80
C MET A 53 23.32 4.98 3.61
N MET A 54 23.02 5.08 4.91
CA MET A 54 22.90 3.97 5.85
C MET A 54 21.59 3.17 5.72
N PHE A 55 20.51 3.77 5.18
CA PHE A 55 19.21 3.12 5.03
C PHE A 55 18.69 3.21 3.58
N PRO A 56 19.33 2.51 2.63
CA PRO A 56 18.99 2.61 1.21
C PRO A 56 17.56 2.15 0.87
N ARG A 57 16.90 1.38 1.76
CA ARG A 57 15.51 0.92 1.62
C ARG A 57 14.48 1.80 2.34
N GLY A 58 14.92 2.77 3.15
CA GLY A 58 14.05 3.53 4.07
C GLY A 58 13.65 2.72 5.31
N LYS A 59 13.01 3.39 6.27
CA LYS A 59 12.43 2.78 7.48
C LYS A 59 10.93 2.58 7.26
N ILE A 60 10.41 1.38 7.51
CA ILE A 60 8.96 1.16 7.54
C ILE A 60 8.40 1.81 8.81
N LEU A 61 7.37 2.63 8.65
CA LEU A 61 6.68 3.30 9.76
C LEU A 61 5.48 2.50 10.26
N GLY A 62 4.85 1.76 9.36
CA GLY A 62 3.70 0.93 9.65
C GLY A 62 3.14 0.31 8.38
N LYS A 63 2.25 -0.66 8.55
CA LYS A 63 1.57 -1.35 7.47
C LYS A 63 0.12 -1.61 7.81
N THR A 64 -0.71 -1.83 6.81
CA THR A 64 -2.08 -2.31 6.98
C THR A 64 -2.43 -3.22 5.81
N VAL A 65 -3.34 -4.16 6.03
CA VAL A 65 -3.77 -5.13 5.01
C VAL A 65 -5.29 -5.05 4.89
N ILE A 66 -5.75 -4.77 3.67
CA ILE A 66 -7.16 -4.64 3.34
C ILE A 66 -7.58 -5.90 2.58
N ASP A 67 -8.46 -6.69 3.18
CA ASP A 67 -9.02 -7.88 2.53
C ASP A 67 -10.08 -7.45 1.50
N LEU A 68 -9.81 -7.69 0.21
CA LEU A 68 -10.70 -7.29 -0.87
C LEU A 68 -11.95 -8.18 -0.95
N SER A 69 -11.96 -9.35 -0.31
CA SER A 69 -13.15 -10.21 -0.24
C SER A 69 -14.29 -9.60 0.58
N LEU A 70 -13.96 -8.67 1.48
CA LEU A 70 -14.90 -8.00 2.37
C LEU A 70 -15.41 -6.67 1.80
N GLN A 71 -14.89 -6.25 0.65
CA GLN A 71 -15.14 -4.93 0.07
C GLN A 71 -16.14 -4.99 -1.09
N ASP A 72 -17.10 -4.06 -1.12
CA ASP A 72 -18.00 -3.87 -2.26
C ASP A 72 -17.35 -2.98 -3.32
N LEU A 73 -16.53 -3.59 -4.18
CA LEU A 73 -15.78 -2.92 -5.24
C LEU A 73 -16.66 -2.39 -6.40
N SER A 74 -17.97 -2.60 -6.35
CA SER A 74 -18.90 -2.00 -7.33
C SER A 74 -19.17 -0.51 -7.05
N LYS A 75 -18.75 -0.01 -5.88
CA LYS A 75 -18.95 1.36 -5.43
C LYS A 75 -17.62 1.98 -5.03
N ALA A 76 -17.51 3.29 -5.24
CA ALA A 76 -16.43 4.06 -4.65
C ALA A 76 -16.63 4.10 -3.13
N ALA A 77 -15.56 3.84 -2.37
CA ALA A 77 -15.52 3.92 -0.92
C ALA A 77 -14.42 4.89 -0.47
N THR A 78 -14.60 5.47 0.72
CA THR A 78 -13.57 6.26 1.40
C THR A 78 -13.51 5.80 2.84
N GLU A 79 -12.39 5.17 3.19
CA GLU A 79 -12.21 4.53 4.48
C GLU A 79 -10.84 4.91 5.06
N TRP A 80 -10.79 4.99 6.39
CA TRP A 80 -9.57 5.25 7.14
C TRP A 80 -9.06 3.94 7.74
N TYR A 81 -7.75 3.71 7.60
CA TYR A 81 -7.09 2.51 8.07
C TYR A 81 -5.95 2.92 9.01
N ASP A 82 -5.95 2.36 10.22
CA ASP A 82 -4.84 2.51 11.15
C ASP A 82 -3.64 1.69 10.67
N LEU A 83 -2.44 2.21 10.90
CA LEU A 83 -1.20 1.51 10.62
C LEU A 83 -0.82 0.65 11.83
N ASP A 84 -0.66 -0.65 11.59
CA ASP A 84 -0.09 -1.54 12.57
C ASP A 84 1.41 -1.28 12.73
N ALA A 85 1.88 -1.38 13.98
CA ALA A 85 3.28 -1.32 14.30
C ALA A 85 4.03 -2.46 13.58
N THR A 86 5.19 -2.13 13.02
CA THR A 86 6.13 -3.15 12.56
C THR A 86 6.94 -3.63 13.75
N ASP A 87 6.82 -4.91 14.12
CA ASP A 87 7.71 -5.61 15.06
C ASP A 87 9.18 -5.52 14.61
#